data_AF-O45370-F1
#
_entry.id   AF-O45370-F1
#
_cell.length_a   1.000
_cell.length_b   1.000
_cell.length_c   1.000
_cell.angle_alpha   90.00
_cell.angle_beta   90.00
_cell.angle_gamma   90.00
#
_symmetry.space_group_name_H-M   'P 1'
#
loop_
_entity.id
_entity.type
_entity.pdbx_description
1 polymer ?
#
loop_
_entity_poly.entity_id
_entity_poly.type
_entity_poly.pdbx_seq_one_letter_code
_entity_poly.pdbx_strand_id
1 'polypeptide(L)'
;MMEPVEECDENVGAFQWQQASETLTAIRQRFGFALETADQEDQARAVRFTWSLKKTSMLEPDEILKEIQKVLESYGIDYEQQKRYLLRCSHVDPLTDASVKWDIEVCTLPRLYLNGVHFQRISGSSSDFKNITTKISEELDI
;
A
#
# COMPACT_ATOMS: atom_id res chain seq x y z
N MET A 1 39.78 40.02 33.29
CA MET A 1 38.76 40.15 32.24
C MET A 1 38.98 39.02 31.25
N MET A 2 38.21 37.94 31.41
CA MET A 2 37.99 36.89 30.41
C MET A 2 36.50 36.59 30.54
N GLU A 3 35.73 36.88 29.51
CA GLU A 3 34.31 36.53 29.44
C GLU A 3 34.20 35.04 29.15
N PRO A 4 33.27 34.31 29.78
CA PRO A 4 33.02 32.92 29.44
C PRO A 4 32.34 32.85 28.07
N VAL A 5 32.82 31.93 27.24
CA VAL A 5 32.26 31.56 25.94
C VAL A 5 30.90 30.90 26.19
N GLU A 6 29.81 31.44 25.64
CA GLU A 6 28.50 30.77 25.63
C GLU A 6 28.62 29.46 24.84
N GLU A 7 28.41 28.35 25.53
CA GLU A 7 28.34 27.00 24.97
C GLU A 7 26.97 26.85 24.31
N CYS A 8 26.95 26.80 22.97
CA CYS A 8 25.74 26.50 22.21
C CYS A 8 25.32 25.05 22.48
N ASP A 9 24.20 24.87 23.16
CA ASP A 9 23.65 23.56 23.51
C ASP A 9 23.17 22.82 22.25
N GLU A 10 24.00 21.91 21.73
CA GLU A 10 23.71 21.07 20.54
C GLU A 10 22.45 20.20 20.74
N ASN A 11 21.98 19.98 21.98
CA ASN A 11 20.80 19.17 22.25
C ASN A 11 19.48 19.87 21.92
N VAL A 12 19.44 21.22 21.91
CA VAL A 12 18.21 21.97 21.61
C VAL A 12 17.77 21.68 20.18
N GLY A 13 18.72 21.59 19.24
CA GLY A 13 18.44 21.24 17.85
C GLY A 13 17.84 19.84 17.71
N ALA A 14 18.46 18.83 18.35
CA ALA A 14 17.99 17.45 18.29
C ALA A 14 16.57 17.29 18.89
N PHE A 15 16.30 17.95 20.03
CA PHE A 15 15.00 17.91 20.68
C PHE A 15 13.90 18.57 19.82
N GLN A 16 14.20 19.71 19.20
CA GLN A 16 13.27 20.37 18.27
C GLN A 16 12.96 19.51 17.04
N TRP A 17 13.96 18.81 16.48
CA TRP A 17 13.76 17.90 15.35
C TRP A 17 12.90 16.68 15.72
N GLN A 18 13.12 16.09 16.90
CA GLN A 18 12.29 14.99 17.40
C GLN A 18 10.84 15.44 17.56
N GLN A 19 10.61 16.57 18.22
CA GLN A 19 9.27 17.10 18.45
C GLN A 19 8.57 17.52 17.14
N ALA A 20 9.32 18.05 16.16
CA ALA A 20 8.84 18.32 14.81
C ALA A 20 8.48 17.03 14.06
N SER A 21 9.30 15.98 14.16
CA SER A 21 9.03 14.68 13.53
C SER A 21 7.78 14.00 14.13
N GLU A 22 7.63 14.06 15.46
CA GLU A 22 6.45 13.55 16.16
C GLU A 22 5.19 14.34 15.79
N THR A 23 5.26 15.67 15.75
CA THR A 23 4.13 16.51 15.33
C THR A 23 3.75 16.26 13.88
N LEU A 24 4.72 16.11 12.97
CA LEU A 24 4.47 15.75 11.58
C LEU A 24 3.84 14.35 11.46
N THR A 25 4.30 13.39 12.26
CA THR A 25 3.73 12.04 12.33
C THR A 25 2.28 12.08 12.83
N ALA A 26 1.99 12.88 13.86
CA ALA A 26 0.65 13.07 14.38
C ALA A 26 -0.28 13.79 13.39
N ILE A 27 0.23 14.76 12.63
CA ILE A 27 -0.52 15.45 11.56
C ILE A 27 -0.79 14.49 10.39
N ARG A 28 0.19 13.68 10.00
CA ARG A 28 0.06 12.63 8.97
C ARG A 28 -1.04 11.64 9.37
N GLN A 29 -1.02 11.18 10.61
CA GLN A 29 -2.08 10.34 11.16
C GLN A 29 -3.43 11.07 11.07
N ARG A 30 -3.54 12.30 11.60
CA ARG A 30 -4.81 13.00 11.74
C ARG A 30 -5.47 13.44 10.43
N PHE A 31 -4.68 13.86 9.45
CA PHE A 31 -5.20 14.50 8.23
C PHE A 31 -4.91 13.74 6.94
N GLY A 32 -4.13 12.65 6.99
CA GLY A 32 -3.89 11.81 5.83
C GLY A 32 -3.17 12.50 4.67
N PHE A 33 -2.50 13.62 4.93
CA PHE A 33 -1.62 14.25 3.96
C PHE A 33 -0.31 13.48 3.89
N ALA A 34 -0.06 12.81 2.76
CA ALA A 34 1.29 12.42 2.38
C ALA A 34 2.03 13.71 1.98
N LEU A 35 2.90 14.22 2.86
CA LEU A 35 3.95 15.14 2.42
C LEU A 35 4.82 14.35 1.44
N GLU A 36 4.89 14.82 0.19
CA GLU A 36 5.65 14.16 -0.88
C GLU A 36 7.15 14.23 -0.56
N THR A 37 7.64 13.28 0.24
CA THR A 37 9.06 12.98 0.34
C THR A 37 9.47 12.22 -0.91
N ALA A 38 10.70 12.45 -1.41
CA ALA A 38 11.25 11.86 -2.65
C ALA A 38 11.35 10.31 -2.67
N ASP A 39 10.79 9.65 -1.65
CA ASP A 39 10.78 8.20 -1.44
C ASP A 39 9.37 7.62 -1.65
N GLN A 40 8.60 8.19 -2.59
CA GLN A 40 7.23 7.77 -2.89
C GLN A 40 7.13 6.32 -3.37
N GLU A 41 8.24 5.71 -3.81
CA GLU A 41 8.27 4.32 -4.26
C GLU A 41 8.12 3.32 -3.11
N ASP A 42 8.45 3.73 -1.89
CA ASP A 42 8.51 2.83 -0.73
C ASP A 42 7.23 2.84 0.14
N GLN A 43 6.23 3.64 -0.23
CA GLN A 43 4.97 3.76 0.50
C GLN A 43 3.74 3.36 -0.32
N ALA A 44 2.78 2.70 0.35
CA ALA A 44 1.51 2.32 -0.25
C ALA A 44 0.68 3.56 -0.62
N ARG A 45 0.11 3.56 -1.82
CA ARG A 45 -0.60 4.73 -2.37
C ARG A 45 -1.81 5.09 -1.50
N ALA A 46 -1.93 6.36 -1.14
CA ALA A 46 -3.12 6.87 -0.47
C ALA A 46 -4.28 7.01 -1.47
N VAL A 47 -5.41 6.36 -1.20
CA VAL A 47 -6.63 6.48 -2.04
C VAL A 47 -7.66 7.36 -1.35
N ARG A 48 -8.27 8.28 -2.11
CA ARG A 48 -9.23 9.27 -1.60
C ARG A 48 -10.66 8.74 -1.44
N PHE A 49 -11.02 7.67 -2.15
CA PHE A 49 -12.37 7.11 -2.17
C PHE A 49 -12.33 5.59 -2.04
N THR A 50 -13.15 5.04 -1.15
CA THR A 50 -13.20 3.60 -0.86
C THR A 50 -13.96 2.78 -1.90
N TRP A 51 -14.71 3.40 -2.81
CA TRP A 51 -15.59 2.70 -3.77
C TRP A 51 -14.88 1.67 -4.66
N SER A 52 -13.57 1.79 -4.88
CA SER A 52 -12.82 0.85 -5.72
C SER A 52 -12.18 -0.30 -4.94
N LEU A 53 -12.19 -0.27 -3.61
CA LEU A 53 -11.54 -1.29 -2.79
C LEU A 53 -12.45 -2.50 -2.58
N LYS A 54 -11.87 -3.69 -2.68
CA LYS A 54 -12.57 -4.97 -2.51
C LYS A 54 -12.55 -5.46 -1.07
N LYS A 55 -11.41 -5.28 -0.39
CA LYS A 55 -11.17 -5.65 1.00
C LYS A 55 -10.41 -4.54 1.72
N THR A 56 -10.69 -4.37 3.01
CA THR A 56 -10.01 -3.43 3.90
C THR A 56 -9.53 -4.16 5.15
N SER A 57 -8.36 -3.80 5.67
CA SER A 57 -7.70 -4.49 6.77
C SER A 57 -6.97 -3.50 7.69
N MET A 58 -6.75 -3.91 8.95
CA MET A 58 -5.88 -3.22 9.91
C MET A 58 -4.42 -3.73 9.88
N LEU A 59 -4.15 -4.81 9.13
CA LEU A 59 -2.80 -5.38 8.99
C LEU A 59 -1.85 -4.42 8.30
N GLU A 60 -0.54 -4.58 8.53
CA GLU A 60 0.46 -3.76 7.85
C GLU A 60 0.48 -4.02 6.33
N PRO A 61 0.81 -3.02 5.48
CA PRO A 61 0.82 -3.19 4.03
C PRO A 61 1.68 -4.35 3.54
N ASP A 62 2.81 -4.60 4.21
CA ASP A 62 3.70 -5.71 3.89
C ASP A 62 3.10 -7.09 4.26
N GLU A 63 2.28 -7.18 5.32
CA GLU A 63 1.56 -8.41 5.67
C GLU A 63 0.45 -8.72 4.67
N ILE A 64 -0.29 -7.69 4.26
CA ILE A 64 -1.33 -7.81 3.22
C ILE A 64 -0.70 -8.28 1.90
N LEU A 65 0.46 -7.72 1.52
CA LEU A 65 1.16 -8.13 0.30
C LEU A 65 1.60 -9.60 0.35
N LYS A 66 2.13 -10.06 1.50
CA LYS A 66 2.49 -11.48 1.69
C LYS A 66 1.29 -12.40 1.56
N GLU A 67 0.15 -12.02 2.14
CA GLU A 67 -1.07 -12.82 2.03
C GLU A 67 -1.58 -12.86 0.58
N ILE A 68 -1.50 -11.74 -0.15
CA ILE A 68 -1.79 -11.71 -1.59
C ILE A 68 -0.89 -12.68 -2.37
N GLN A 69 0.42 -12.63 -2.16
CA GLN A 69 1.36 -13.53 -2.85
C GLN A 69 1.06 -15.00 -2.55
N LYS A 70 0.80 -15.33 -1.28
CA LYS A 70 0.41 -16.69 -0.85
C LYS A 70 -0.86 -17.18 -1.56
N VAL A 71 -1.89 -16.35 -1.66
CA VAL A 71 -3.12 -16.71 -2.38
C VAL A 71 -2.87 -16.84 -3.88
N LEU A 72 -2.07 -15.96 -4.50
CA LEU A 72 -1.75 -16.10 -5.92
C LEU A 72 -1.01 -17.41 -6.22
N GLU A 73 -0.07 -17.79 -5.36
CA GLU A 73 0.68 -19.05 -5.46
C GLU A 73 -0.23 -20.29 -5.29
N SER A 74 -1.17 -20.26 -4.35
CA SER A 74 -2.10 -21.39 -4.13
C SER A 74 -3.03 -21.63 -5.33
N TYR A 75 -3.39 -20.57 -6.05
CA TYR A 75 -4.18 -20.64 -7.28
C TYR A 75 -3.32 -20.89 -8.54
N GLY A 76 -1.99 -20.90 -8.43
CA GLY A 76 -1.09 -21.03 -9.58
C GLY A 76 -1.18 -19.85 -10.56
N ILE A 77 -1.38 -18.64 -10.05
CA ILE A 77 -1.48 -17.42 -10.85
C ILE A 77 -0.09 -16.79 -10.97
N ASP A 78 0.33 -16.51 -12.21
CA ASP A 78 1.58 -15.80 -12.47
C ASP A 78 1.45 -14.33 -12.07
N TYR A 79 2.48 -13.79 -11.41
CA TYR A 79 2.53 -12.39 -11.02
C TYR A 79 3.95 -11.80 -11.14
N GLU A 80 4.01 -10.49 -11.40
CA GLU A 80 5.24 -9.69 -11.49
C GLU A 80 5.16 -8.51 -10.51
N GLN A 81 6.21 -8.30 -9.73
CA GLN A 81 6.32 -7.13 -8.86
C GLN A 81 6.61 -5.87 -9.70
N GLN A 82 5.68 -4.90 -9.72
CA GLN A 82 5.84 -3.66 -10.49
C GLN A 82 6.34 -2.49 -9.62
N LYS A 83 5.82 -2.37 -8.40
CA LYS A 83 6.25 -1.43 -7.35
C LYS A 83 6.12 -2.14 -6.00
N ARG A 84 6.66 -1.60 -4.90
CA ARG A 84 6.60 -2.26 -3.58
C ARG A 84 5.23 -2.83 -3.21
N TYR A 85 4.15 -2.08 -3.47
CA TYR A 85 2.78 -2.49 -3.13
C TYR A 85 1.88 -2.72 -4.35
N LEU A 86 2.47 -2.98 -5.52
CA LEU A 86 1.75 -3.20 -6.79
C LEU A 86 2.27 -4.45 -7.50
N LEU A 87 1.38 -5.43 -7.65
CA LEU A 87 1.62 -6.65 -8.41
C LEU A 87 0.85 -6.60 -9.73
N ARG A 88 1.46 -7.08 -10.82
CA ARG A 88 0.79 -7.33 -12.09
C ARG A 88 0.57 -8.83 -12.23
N CYS A 89 -0.68 -9.25 -12.30
CA CYS A 89 -1.07 -10.65 -12.38
C CYS A 89 -1.54 -11.01 -13.80
N SER A 90 -1.31 -12.26 -14.19
CA SER A 90 -1.85 -12.84 -15.42
C SER A 90 -2.37 -14.25 -15.16
N HIS A 91 -3.56 -14.54 -15.68
CA HIS A 91 -4.18 -15.86 -15.61
C HIS A 91 -4.75 -16.22 -16.98
N VAL A 92 -4.54 -17.45 -17.42
CA VAL A 92 -5.13 -18.02 -18.63
C VAL A 92 -6.16 -19.05 -18.21
N ASP A 93 -7.40 -18.89 -18.65
CA ASP A 93 -8.45 -19.87 -18.38
C ASP A 93 -8.19 -21.14 -19.20
N PRO A 94 -8.00 -22.31 -18.56
CA PRO A 94 -7.64 -23.55 -19.25
C PRO A 94 -8.78 -24.12 -20.11
N LEU A 95 -10.02 -23.67 -19.92
CA LEU A 95 -11.17 -24.13 -20.70
C LEU A 95 -11.37 -23.33 -21.99
N THR A 96 -11.07 -22.02 -21.95
CA THR A 96 -11.38 -21.10 -23.06
C THR A 96 -10.15 -20.52 -23.74
N ASP A 97 -8.94 -20.80 -23.22
CA ASP A 97 -7.68 -20.14 -23.57
C ASP A 97 -7.73 -18.60 -23.46
N ALA A 98 -8.71 -18.07 -22.72
CA ALA A 98 -8.87 -16.65 -22.52
C ALA A 98 -7.86 -16.14 -21.47
N SER A 99 -7.06 -15.15 -21.84
CA SER A 99 -6.12 -14.51 -20.92
C SER A 99 -6.72 -13.26 -20.27
N VAL A 100 -6.57 -13.14 -18.96
CA VAL A 100 -6.89 -11.93 -18.20
C VAL A 100 -5.63 -11.41 -17.50
N LYS A 101 -5.41 -10.08 -17.56
CA LYS A 101 -4.34 -9.40 -16.85
C LYS A 101 -4.92 -8.30 -15.99
N TRP A 102 -4.44 -8.19 -14.76
CA TRP A 102 -4.87 -7.14 -13.83
C TRP A 102 -3.77 -6.77 -12.87
N ASP A 103 -3.83 -5.55 -12.36
CA ASP A 103 -2.96 -5.09 -11.29
C ASP A 103 -3.68 -5.25 -9.93
N ILE A 104 -2.95 -5.68 -8.91
CA ILE A 104 -3.37 -5.71 -7.51
C ILE A 104 -2.50 -4.73 -6.73
N GLU A 105 -3.13 -3.78 -6.05
CA GLU A 105 -2.42 -2.74 -5.28
C GLU A 105 -2.89 -2.70 -3.83
N VAL A 106 -1.92 -2.65 -2.90
CA VAL A 106 -2.20 -2.31 -1.50
C VAL A 106 -2.19 -0.78 -1.37
N CYS A 107 -3.33 -0.25 -0.92
CA CYS A 107 -3.56 1.18 -0.77
C CYS A 107 -3.78 1.52 0.70
N THR A 108 -3.35 2.72 1.12
CA THR A 108 -3.71 3.25 2.43
C THR A 108 -5.01 4.06 2.34
N LEU A 109 -5.83 3.99 3.39
CA LEU A 109 -7.07 4.76 3.56
C LEU A 109 -6.91 5.72 4.74
N PRO A 110 -6.37 6.92 4.51
CA PRO A 110 -5.98 7.79 5.61
C PRO A 110 -7.14 8.26 6.49
N ARG A 111 -8.36 8.33 5.93
CA ARG A 111 -9.57 8.73 6.68
C ARG A 111 -10.09 7.67 7.63
N LEU A 112 -9.79 6.40 7.35
CA LEU A 112 -10.29 5.25 8.11
C LEU A 112 -9.18 4.59 8.95
N TYR A 113 -7.92 4.98 8.76
CA TYR A 113 -6.75 4.33 9.37
C TYR A 113 -6.70 2.83 9.04
N LEU A 114 -7.08 2.48 7.82
CA LEU A 114 -7.07 1.12 7.29
C LEU A 114 -6.19 1.05 6.05
N ASN A 115 -5.78 -0.16 5.72
CA ASN A 115 -5.22 -0.50 4.42
C ASN A 115 -6.30 -1.22 3.60
N GLY A 116 -6.12 -1.30 2.29
CA GLY A 116 -7.07 -2.00 1.42
C GLY A 116 -6.46 -2.49 0.13
N VAL A 117 -7.15 -3.44 -0.50
CA VAL A 117 -6.72 -4.09 -1.74
C VAL A 117 -7.57 -3.60 -2.90
N HIS A 118 -6.91 -3.05 -3.91
CA HIS A 118 -7.49 -2.54 -5.14
C HIS A 118 -7.16 -3.47 -6.31
N PHE A 119 -8.18 -3.85 -7.09
CA PHE A 119 -8.01 -4.64 -8.30
C PHE A 119 -8.31 -3.79 -9.54
N GLN A 120 -7.37 -3.72 -10.47
CA GLN A 120 -7.51 -2.94 -11.70
C GLN A 120 -7.32 -3.84 -12.93
N ARG A 121 -8.37 -4.03 -13.72
CA ARG A 121 -8.28 -4.77 -14.98
C ARG A 121 -7.36 -4.05 -15.98
N ILE A 122 -6.39 -4.77 -16.55
CA ILE A 122 -5.53 -4.30 -17.64
C ILE A 122 -6.04 -4.84 -18.99
N SER A 123 -6.30 -6.14 -19.08
CA SER A 123 -6.82 -6.78 -20.30
C SER A 123 -7.69 -8.00 -19.98
N GLY A 124 -8.40 -8.51 -20.99
CA GLY A 124 -9.33 -9.64 -20.84
C GLY A 124 -10.78 -9.20 -20.65
N SER A 125 -11.71 -10.16 -20.66
CA SER A 125 -13.13 -9.87 -20.52
C SER A 125 -13.46 -9.36 -19.12
N SER A 126 -14.50 -8.54 -18.98
CA SER A 126 -14.97 -8.08 -17.66
C SER A 126 -15.47 -9.25 -16.80
N SER A 127 -15.99 -10.30 -17.44
CA SER A 127 -16.52 -11.48 -16.77
C SER A 127 -15.40 -12.31 -16.16
N ASP A 128 -14.34 -12.61 -16.93
CA ASP A 128 -13.20 -13.39 -16.44
C ASP A 128 -12.47 -12.64 -15.33
N PHE A 129 -12.25 -11.33 -15.52
CA PHE A 129 -11.70 -10.45 -14.49
C PHE A 129 -12.51 -10.49 -13.20
N LYS A 130 -13.85 -10.36 -13.29
CA LYS A 130 -14.71 -10.41 -12.11
C LYS A 130 -14.65 -11.78 -11.43
N ASN A 131 -14.66 -12.86 -12.21
CA ASN A 131 -14.64 -14.22 -11.69
C ASN A 131 -13.35 -14.51 -10.91
N ILE A 132 -12.19 -14.19 -11.47
CA ILE A 132 -10.90 -14.45 -10.81
C ILE A 132 -10.69 -13.56 -9.58
N THR A 133 -10.99 -12.26 -9.70
CA THR A 133 -10.78 -11.32 -8.58
C THR A 133 -11.74 -11.56 -7.42
N THR A 134 -12.95 -12.07 -7.69
CA THR A 134 -13.89 -12.44 -6.61
C THR A 134 -13.36 -13.64 -5.83
N LYS A 135 -12.85 -14.68 -6.51
CA LYS A 135 -12.23 -15.86 -5.86
C LYS A 135 -11.03 -15.45 -4.98
N ILE A 136 -10.11 -14.66 -5.53
CA ILE A 136 -8.95 -14.16 -4.78
C ILE A 136 -9.42 -13.34 -3.58
N SER A 137 -10.38 -12.44 -3.77
CA SER A 137 -10.89 -11.58 -2.69
C SER A 137 -11.59 -12.36 -1.57
N GLU A 138 -12.17 -13.51 -1.85
CA GLU A 138 -12.81 -14.38 -0.86
C GLU A 138 -11.77 -15.16 -0.05
N GLU A 139 -10.68 -15.61 -0.68
CA GLU A 139 -9.60 -16.37 -0.02
C GLU A 139 -8.65 -15.48 0.81
N LEU A 140 -8.53 -14.20 0.49
CA LEU A 140 -7.70 -13.26 1.27
C LEU A 140 -8.21 -13.11 2.71
N ASP A 141 -7.40 -13.57 3.66
CA ASP A 141 -7.59 -13.41 5.11
C ASP A 141 -6.85 -12.17 5.63
N ILE A 142 -7.52 -11.02 5.51
CA ILE A 142 -7.03 -9.69 5.93
C ILE A 142 -8.10 -8.91 6.68
#